data_AF-A0A7K1KG26-F1
#
_entry.id   AF-A0A7K1KG26-F1
#
_cell.length_a   1.000
_cell.length_b   1.000
_cell.length_c   1.000
_cell.angle_alpha   90.00
_cell.angle_beta   90.00
_cell.angle_gamma   90.00
#
_symmetry.space_group_name_H-M   'P 1'
#
loop_
_entity.id
_entity.type
_entity.pdbx_description
1 polymer ?
#
loop_
_entity_poly.entity_id
_entity_poly.type
_entity_poly.pdbx_seq_one_letter_code
_entity_poly.pdbx_strand_id
1 'polypeptide(L)'
;MLTGEVTRATGYDKHGDQIDPEKIGTVTGLIFGWNNSGVTDKRGNVASTQGQIGVPTDAAITLRHDDTLVIEGVAYKVHGGPQWGRPHSLTGSTSTARYRWYEIAALVN
;
A
#
# COMPACT_ATOMS: atom_id res chain seq x y z
N MET A 1 -11.20 3.60 11.65
CA MET A 1 -10.16 3.98 10.68
C MET A 1 -9.03 2.99 10.85
N LEU A 2 -8.56 2.31 9.80
CA LEU A 2 -7.54 1.27 9.98
C LEU A 2 -6.18 1.90 10.29
N THR A 3 -5.43 1.23 11.16
CA THR A 3 -4.07 1.59 11.55
C THR A 3 -3.18 0.38 11.35
N GLY A 4 -2.00 0.58 10.77
CA GLY A 4 -1.04 -0.49 10.54
C GLY A 4 0.35 -0.09 11.03
N GLU A 5 1.05 -1.03 11.67
CA GLU A 5 2.45 -0.88 12.02
C GLU A 5 3.31 -1.26 10.82
N VAL A 6 4.28 -0.41 10.48
CA VAL A 6 5.21 -0.65 9.37
C VAL A 6 6.54 -1.13 9.94
N THR A 7 6.96 -2.30 9.50
CA THR A 7 8.33 -2.80 9.69
C THR A 7 9.06 -2.87 8.36
N ARG A 8 10.37 -2.63 8.39
CA ARG A 8 11.23 -2.62 7.21
C ARG A 8 12.51 -3.38 7.48
N ALA A 9 12.90 -4.21 6.54
CA ALA A 9 14.18 -4.90 6.61
C ALA A 9 15.35 -3.92 6.54
N THR A 10 16.35 -4.12 7.39
CA THR A 10 17.64 -3.41 7.29
C THR A 10 18.56 -4.06 6.26
N GLY A 11 18.34 -5.36 5.98
CA GLY A 11 19.00 -6.10 4.92
C GLY A 11 18.24 -7.38 4.57
N TYR A 12 18.76 -8.11 3.59
CA TYR A 12 18.26 -9.43 3.20
C TYR A 12 19.37 -10.45 3.28
N ASP A 13 19.03 -11.66 3.69
CA ASP A 13 19.97 -12.77 3.67
C ASP A 13 20.13 -13.33 2.25
N LYS A 14 20.97 -14.37 2.11
CA LYS A 14 21.21 -15.04 0.83
C LYS A 14 19.98 -15.77 0.25
N HIS A 15 18.91 -15.92 1.04
CA HIS A 15 17.66 -16.54 0.66
C HIS A 15 16.56 -15.50 0.34
N GLY A 16 16.84 -14.21 0.58
CA GLY A 16 15.87 -13.14 0.39
C GLY A 16 14.98 -12.90 1.60
N ASP A 17 15.32 -13.48 2.76
CA ASP A 17 14.61 -13.27 4.01
C ASP A 17 15.08 -11.98 4.67
N GLN A 18 14.17 -11.29 5.36
CA GLN A 18 14.46 -10.03 6.03
C GLN A 18 15.39 -10.27 7.22
N ILE A 19 16.52 -9.55 7.25
CA ILE A 19 17.40 -9.48 8.41
C ILE A 19 17.01 -8.24 9.23
N ASP A 20 16.89 -8.42 10.54
CA ASP A 20 16.64 -7.39 11.54
C ASP A 20 15.57 -6.37 11.09
N PRO A 21 14.29 -6.80 10.97
CA PRO A 21 13.21 -5.88 10.61
C PRO A 21 13.04 -4.81 11.70
N GLU A 22 13.21 -3.56 11.30
CA GLU A 22 13.08 -2.39 12.18
C GLU A 22 11.65 -1.83 12.12
N LYS A 23 11.10 -1.42 13.27
CA LYS A 23 9.83 -0.70 13.34
C LYS A 23 10.02 0.74 12.84
N ILE A 24 9.43 1.05 11.69
CA ILE A 24 9.46 2.40 11.10
C ILE A 24 8.42 3.31 11.75
N GLY A 25 7.27 2.76 12.13
CA GLY A 25 6.22 3.50 12.83
C GLY A 25 4.83 3.01 12.47
N THR A 26 3.83 3.87 12.64
CA THR A 26 2.42 3.53 12.40
C THR A 26 1.81 4.44 11.35
N VAL A 27 1.03 3.88 10.44
CA VAL A 27 0.22 4.61 9.47
C VAL A 27 -1.24 4.50 9.86
N THR A 28 -1.90 5.64 10.05
CA THR A 28 -3.34 5.73 10.29
C THR A 28 -4.05 6.08 8.99
N GLY A 29 -5.35 5.78 8.93
CA GLY A 29 -6.15 6.13 7.75
C GLY A 29 -6.12 5.12 6.63
N LEU A 30 -5.61 3.92 6.87
CA LEU A 30 -5.55 2.87 5.85
C LEU A 30 -6.96 2.45 5.41
N ILE A 31 -7.07 2.02 4.15
CA ILE A 31 -8.29 1.42 3.61
C ILE A 31 -7.94 0.16 2.81
N PHE A 32 -8.56 -0.97 3.14
CA PHE A 32 -8.45 -2.16 2.28
C PHE A 32 -9.19 -1.91 0.97
N GLY A 33 -8.54 -2.26 -0.13
CA GLY A 33 -9.17 -2.31 -1.44
C GLY A 33 -10.12 -3.49 -1.50
N TRP A 34 -11.40 -3.20 -1.33
CA TRP A 34 -12.49 -4.15 -1.54
C TRP A 34 -12.94 -4.10 -3.00
N ASN A 35 -13.90 -4.95 -3.38
CA ASN A 35 -14.55 -5.07 -4.71
C ASN A 35 -15.29 -3.79 -5.15
N ASN A 36 -14.90 -2.60 -4.68
CA ASN A 36 -15.49 -1.36 -5.12
C ASN A 36 -14.79 -0.93 -6.41
N SER A 37 -15.29 -1.48 -7.52
CA SER A 37 -15.16 -0.91 -8.86
C SER A 37 -15.75 0.50 -8.84
N GLY A 38 -14.99 1.48 -8.35
CA GLY A 38 -15.34 2.87 -8.54
C GLY A 38 -15.35 3.12 -10.05
N VAL A 39 -16.48 3.57 -10.59
CA VAL A 39 -16.58 3.99 -11.99
C VAL A 39 -15.60 5.14 -12.18
N THR A 40 -14.48 4.89 -12.86
CA THR A 40 -13.40 5.88 -13.00
C THR A 40 -13.65 6.86 -14.14
N ASP A 41 -14.57 6.54 -15.07
CA ASP A 41 -15.05 7.47 -16.09
C ASP A 41 -16.45 7.10 -16.65
N LYS A 42 -17.07 8.05 -17.37
CA LYS A 42 -18.33 7.82 -18.13
C LYS A 42 -18.15 6.86 -19.33
N ARG A 43 -16.95 6.33 -19.56
CA ARG A 43 -16.62 5.41 -20.67
C ARG A 43 -16.63 3.94 -20.23
N GLY A 44 -16.85 3.66 -18.94
CA GLY A 44 -16.97 2.30 -18.41
C GLY A 44 -15.64 1.65 -18.07
N ASN A 45 -14.55 2.42 -17.95
CA ASN A 45 -13.30 1.88 -17.42
C ASN A 45 -13.47 1.60 -15.91
N VAL A 46 -13.02 0.43 -15.49
CA VAL A 46 -13.07 -0.01 -14.08
C VAL A 46 -11.65 -0.25 -13.60
N ALA A 47 -11.25 0.45 -12.55
CA ALA A 47 -10.03 0.13 -11.81
C ALA A 47 -10.41 -0.71 -10.57
N SER A 48 -9.89 -1.93 -10.49
CA SER A 48 -10.03 -2.76 -9.29
C SER A 48 -8.90 -2.43 -8.31
N THR A 49 -9.25 -2.25 -7.04
CA THR A 49 -8.30 -2.14 -5.92
C THR A 49 -8.21 -3.45 -5.13
N GLN A 50 -8.77 -4.54 -5.63
CA GLN A 50 -8.70 -5.84 -4.97
C GLN A 50 -7.25 -6.27 -4.75
N GLY A 51 -6.93 -6.73 -3.54
CA GLY A 51 -5.55 -7.10 -3.17
C GLY A 51 -4.64 -5.88 -2.91
N GLN A 52 -5.21 -4.68 -2.79
CA GLN A 52 -4.47 -3.46 -2.54
C GLN A 52 -4.84 -2.83 -1.19
N ILE A 53 -3.96 -1.97 -0.70
CA ILE A 53 -4.22 -1.09 0.43
C ILE A 53 -4.00 0.37 0.04
N GLY A 54 -4.98 1.21 0.37
CA GLY A 54 -4.90 2.64 0.22
C GLY A 54 -4.25 3.28 1.44
N VAL A 55 -3.15 3.97 1.22
CA VAL A 55 -2.42 4.76 2.22
C VAL A 55 -2.67 6.24 1.95
N PRO A 56 -3.06 7.05 2.95
CA PRO A 56 -3.28 8.48 2.74
C PRO A 56 -2.06 9.17 2.11
N THR A 57 -2.27 10.05 1.14
CA THR A 57 -1.17 10.76 0.45
C THR A 57 -0.41 11.72 1.36
N ASP A 58 -1.02 12.13 2.47
CA ASP A 58 -0.48 12.95 3.55
C ASP A 58 0.11 12.14 4.71
N ALA A 59 0.13 10.80 4.60
CA ALA A 59 0.78 9.96 5.61
C ALA A 59 2.28 10.27 5.73
N ALA A 60 2.76 10.40 6.97
CA ALA A 60 4.17 10.66 7.26
C ALA A 60 5.11 9.55 6.78
N ILE A 61 4.61 8.31 6.73
CA ILE A 61 5.36 7.14 6.26
C ILE A 61 4.85 6.78 4.86
N THR A 62 5.78 6.77 3.90
CA THR A 62 5.53 6.22 2.57
C THR A 62 5.97 4.77 2.55
N LEU A 63 5.04 3.85 2.23
CA LEU A 63 5.35 2.43 2.08
C LEU A 63 6.29 2.20 0.90
N ARG A 64 7.16 1.20 1.05
CA ARG A 64 8.13 0.74 0.05
C ARG A 64 7.89 -0.73 -0.28
N HIS A 65 8.42 -1.16 -1.41
CA HIS A 65 8.51 -2.58 -1.73
C HIS A 65 9.19 -3.34 -0.58
N ASP A 66 8.65 -4.51 -0.26
CA ASP A 66 9.03 -5.37 0.85
C ASP A 66 8.80 -4.82 2.27
N ASP A 67 8.19 -3.65 2.44
CA ASP A 67 7.72 -3.27 3.77
C ASP A 67 6.68 -4.30 4.26
N THR A 68 6.72 -4.61 5.54
CA THR A 68 5.70 -5.44 6.20
C THR A 68 4.77 -4.54 6.99
N LEU A 69 3.48 -4.67 6.74
CA LEU A 69 2.42 -3.89 7.34
C LEU A 69 1.58 -4.80 8.22
N VAL A 70 1.59 -4.58 9.53
CA VAL A 70 0.81 -5.35 10.50
C VAL A 70 -0.46 -4.59 10.83
N ILE A 71 -1.61 -5.13 10.43
CA ILE A 71 -2.93 -4.55 10.67
C ILE A 71 -3.74 -5.56 11.46
N GLU A 72 -4.22 -5.18 12.65
CA GLU A 72 -5.07 -6.03 13.48
C GLU A 72 -4.46 -7.43 13.75
N GLY A 73 -3.14 -7.51 13.85
CA GLY A 73 -2.40 -8.76 14.10
C GLY A 73 -2.14 -9.62 12.86
N VAL A 74 -2.59 -9.20 11.67
CA VAL A 74 -2.29 -9.86 10.39
C VAL A 74 -1.16 -9.11 9.69
N ALA A 75 -0.11 -9.83 9.30
CA ALA A 75 1.02 -9.29 8.57
C ALA A 75 0.76 -9.32 7.06
N TYR A 76 0.97 -8.19 6.40
CA TYR A 76 0.87 -8.04 4.95
C TYR A 76 2.19 -7.55 4.38
N LYS A 77 2.67 -8.16 3.31
CA LYS A 77 3.87 -7.72 2.60
C LYS A 77 3.49 -6.79 1.45
N VAL A 78 4.17 -5.67 1.33
CA VAL A 78 3.96 -4.68 0.27
C VAL A 78 4.70 -5.09 -1.00
N HIS A 79 3.98 -5.23 -2.09
CA HIS A 79 4.52 -5.57 -3.40
C HIS A 79 4.59 -4.34 -4.30
N GLY A 80 5.80 -3.78 -4.38
CA GLY A 80 6.17 -2.80 -5.38
C GLY A 80 5.89 -1.36 -4.94
N GLY A 81 5.97 -0.43 -5.90
CA GLY A 81 5.62 0.96 -5.67
C GLY A 81 4.10 1.19 -5.73
N PRO A 82 3.64 2.41 -5.42
CA PRO A 82 2.22 2.74 -5.51
C PRO A 82 1.75 2.64 -6.97
N GLN A 83 0.68 1.88 -7.20
CA GLN A 83 0.09 1.69 -8.52
C GLN A 83 -0.70 2.92 -8.99
N TRP A 84 -1.33 3.61 -8.02
CA TRP A 84 -2.19 4.77 -8.26
C TRP A 84 -1.81 5.93 -7.31
N GLY A 85 -2.16 7.16 -7.70
CA GLY A 85 -1.90 8.35 -6.88
C GLY A 85 -0.54 9.02 -7.10
N ARG A 86 0.21 8.59 -8.12
CA ARG A 86 1.36 9.34 -8.67
C ARG A 86 0.92 10.19 -9.87
N PRO A 87 1.53 11.35 -10.12
CA PRO A 87 1.27 12.09 -11.36
C PRO A 87 1.55 11.19 -12.56
N HIS A 88 0.54 10.97 -13.40
CA HIS A 88 0.63 10.16 -14.61
C HIS A 88 0.08 10.94 -15.80
N SER A 89 0.74 10.83 -16.96
CA SER A 89 0.37 11.57 -18.18
C SER A 89 -1.06 11.28 -18.65
N LEU A 90 -1.56 10.07 -18.40
CA LEU A 90 -2.92 9.65 -18.76
C LEU A 90 -4.02 10.11 -17.77
N THR A 91 -3.67 10.41 -16.51
CA THR A 91 -4.67 10.80 -15.49
C THR A 91 -4.71 12.31 -15.24
N GLY A 92 -3.79 13.07 -15.84
CA GLY A 92 -3.62 14.49 -15.56
C GLY A 92 -2.93 14.74 -14.21
N SER A 93 -2.22 15.85 -14.15
CA SER A 93 -1.41 16.32 -13.02
C SER A 93 -2.17 16.36 -11.67
N THR A 94 -1.75 15.49 -10.74
CA THR A 94 -1.31 15.79 -9.36
C THR A 94 -2.23 16.41 -8.28
N SER A 95 -3.57 16.45 -8.38
CA SER A 95 -4.37 17.19 -7.36
C SER A 95 -5.42 16.46 -6.49
N THR A 96 -5.79 15.18 -6.69
CA THR A 96 -6.99 14.67 -5.95
C THR A 96 -6.95 13.23 -5.45
N ALA A 97 -5.87 12.47 -5.65
CA ALA A 97 -5.79 11.14 -5.06
C ALA A 97 -5.58 11.25 -3.54
N ARG A 98 -6.65 11.01 -2.77
CA ARG A 98 -6.58 10.95 -1.29
C ARG A 98 -5.73 9.78 -0.80
N TYR A 99 -5.52 8.77 -1.65
CA TYR A 99 -4.80 7.55 -1.31
C TYR A 99 -3.78 7.17 -2.40
N ARG A 100 -2.62 6.69 -1.95
CA ARG A 100 -1.68 5.89 -2.73
C ARG A 100 -2.03 4.43 -2.53
N TRP A 101 -2.18 3.70 -3.62
CA TRP A 101 -2.60 2.29 -3.56
C TRP A 101 -1.41 1.38 -3.78
N TYR A 102 -1.20 0.46 -2.85
CA TYR A 102 -0.11 -0.51 -2.85
C TYR A 102 -0.68 -1.92 -2.94
N GLU A 103 -0.08 -2.77 -3.75
CA GLU A 103 -0.40 -4.19 -3.76
C GLU A 103 0.14 -4.84 -2.49
N ILE A 104 -0.65 -5.71 -1.86
CA ILE A 104 -0.29 -6.41 -0.64
C ILE A 104 -0.65 -7.88 -0.71
N ALA A 105 0.18 -8.72 -0.09
CA ALA A 105 -0.13 -10.13 0.13
C ALA A 105 -0.09 -10.44 1.62
N ALA A 106 -1.06 -11.22 2.11
CA ALA A 106 -1.02 -11.71 3.49
C ALA A 106 0.14 -12.69 3.64
N LEU A 107 0.96 -12.50 4.68
CA LEU A 107 1.96 -13.46 5.07
C LEU A 107 1.26 -14.55 5.90
N VAL A 108 1.54 -15.81 5.56
CA VAL A 108 1.09 -16.95 6.37
C VAL A 108 1.99 -16.98 7.60
N ASN A 109 1.37 -16.94 8.79
CA ASN A 109 2.07 -17.14 10.07
C ASN A 109 2.56 -18.59 10.22
#